data_AF-A0A8J4TU91-F1
#
_entry.id   AF-A0A8J4TU91-F1
#
_cell.length_a   1.000
_cell.length_b   1.000
_cell.length_c   1.000
_cell.angle_alpha   90.00
_cell.angle_beta   90.00
_cell.angle_gamma   90.00
#
_symmetry.space_group_name_H-M   'P 1'
#
loop_
_entity.id
_entity.type
_entity.pdbx_description
1 polymer ?
#
loop_
_entity_poly.entity_id
_entity_poly.type
_entity_poly.pdbx_seq_one_letter_code
_entity_poly.pdbx_strand_id
1 'polypeptide(L)'
;MGKLILPSRAAKRARLFAGREDLKQITAQSELEGSLTATERAMIHNVVDFRGVKVRDVMLPSAKVVALPPGASTREAVELSASSGLDRLPVITSGGQPAGLINVLDILLDQNGSKPLANYIRRIVTTNEEESAYRVVQQLRAARLGLAAVLDRRKNFCGIVTIEDLVRWLVSSSETRAI
;
A
#
# COMPACT_ATOMS: atom_id res chain seq x y z
N MET A 1 -13.79 -20.28 44.10
CA MET A 1 -14.62 -19.50 43.15
C MET A 1 -13.97 -18.13 42.94
N GLY A 2 -13.06 -18.00 41.97
CA GLY A 2 -12.40 -16.73 41.66
C GLY A 2 -12.60 -16.39 40.19
N LYS A 3 -13.50 -15.45 39.87
CA LYS A 3 -13.65 -14.93 38.51
C LYS A 3 -12.48 -13.99 38.24
N LEU A 4 -11.58 -14.41 37.35
CA LEU A 4 -10.49 -13.59 36.83
C LEU A 4 -11.08 -12.44 36.00
N ILE A 5 -11.14 -11.24 36.60
CA ILE A 5 -11.56 -10.02 35.91
C ILE A 5 -10.40 -9.59 35.01
N LEU A 6 -10.39 -10.11 33.79
CA LEU A 6 -9.49 -9.63 32.75
C LEU A 6 -9.90 -8.19 32.37
N PRO A 7 -8.97 -7.21 32.38
CA PRO A 7 -9.28 -5.84 31.97
C PRO A 7 -9.84 -5.84 30.55
N SER A 8 -10.87 -5.02 30.29
CA SER A 8 -11.72 -5.02 29.09
C SER A 8 -10.96 -4.99 27.75
N ARG A 9 -9.75 -4.42 27.73
CA ARG A 9 -8.84 -4.45 26.55
C ARG A 9 -8.22 -5.83 26.29
N ALA A 10 -7.86 -6.58 27.32
CA ALA A 10 -7.30 -7.93 27.20
C ALA A 10 -8.37 -8.93 26.77
N ALA A 11 -9.60 -8.83 27.31
CA ALA A 11 -10.73 -9.66 26.90
C ALA A 11 -11.16 -9.41 25.44
N LYS A 12 -11.13 -8.15 24.98
CA LYS A 12 -11.41 -7.81 23.58
C LYS A 12 -10.33 -8.34 22.63
N ARG A 13 -9.04 -8.25 23.01
CA ARG A 13 -7.95 -8.88 22.25
C ARG A 13 -8.10 -10.40 22.23
N ALA A 14 -8.32 -11.05 23.37
CA ALA A 14 -8.50 -12.50 23.46
C ALA A 14 -9.69 -12.99 22.62
N ARG A 15 -10.83 -12.27 22.61
CA ARG A 15 -11.97 -12.59 21.73
C ARG A 15 -11.66 -12.35 20.25
N LEU A 16 -10.89 -11.32 19.90
CA LEU A 16 -10.44 -11.09 18.52
C LEU A 16 -9.44 -12.17 18.07
N PHE A 17 -8.58 -12.66 18.96
CA PHE A 17 -7.67 -13.78 18.71
C PHE A 17 -8.45 -15.10 18.57
N ALA A 18 -9.39 -15.38 19.47
CA ALA A 18 -10.26 -16.55 19.40
C ALA A 18 -11.07 -16.54 18.09
N GLY A 19 -11.76 -15.45 17.75
CA GLY A 19 -12.51 -15.37 16.49
C GLY A 19 -11.64 -15.41 15.23
N ARG A 20 -10.36 -15.05 15.31
CA ARG A 20 -9.41 -15.27 14.20
C ARG A 20 -9.09 -16.75 14.07
N GLU A 21 -8.76 -17.42 15.16
CA GLU A 21 -8.42 -18.84 15.16
C GLU A 21 -9.63 -19.70 14.78
N ASP A 22 -10.82 -19.39 15.31
CA ASP A 22 -12.08 -20.04 14.97
C ASP A 22 -12.38 -19.92 13.47
N LEU A 23 -12.16 -18.75 12.85
CA LEU A 23 -12.30 -18.59 11.40
C LEU A 23 -11.26 -19.41 10.63
N LYS A 24 -10.01 -19.48 11.12
CA LYS A 24 -8.97 -20.32 10.49
C LYS A 24 -9.35 -21.81 10.58
N GLN A 25 -9.93 -22.23 11.70
CA GLN A 25 -10.40 -23.61 11.90
C GLN A 25 -11.63 -23.95 11.07
N ILE A 26 -12.60 -23.05 10.95
CA ILE A 26 -13.78 -23.24 10.09
C ILE A 26 -13.35 -23.42 8.62
N THR A 27 -12.39 -22.61 8.14
CA THR A 27 -11.87 -22.80 6.78
C THR A 27 -11.15 -24.13 6.61
N ALA A 28 -10.39 -24.59 7.62
CA ALA A 28 -9.73 -25.89 7.59
C ALA A 28 -10.76 -27.03 7.58
N GLN A 29 -11.89 -26.90 8.30
CA GLN A 29 -12.92 -27.93 8.31
C GLN A 29 -13.70 -28.02 6.98
N SER A 30 -13.86 -26.91 6.24
CA SER A 30 -14.39 -26.90 4.87
C SER A 30 -13.48 -27.59 3.82
N GLU A 31 -12.25 -27.97 4.18
CA GLU A 31 -11.37 -28.84 3.34
C GLU A 31 -11.98 -30.21 3.12
N LEU A 32 -12.59 -30.76 4.17
CA LEU A 32 -13.12 -32.12 4.18
C LEU A 32 -14.34 -32.26 3.26
N GLU A 33 -14.96 -31.14 2.87
CA GLU A 33 -16.16 -31.08 2.02
C GLU A 33 -15.86 -30.66 0.56
N GLY A 34 -14.59 -30.39 0.20
CA GLY A 34 -14.19 -30.08 -1.18
C GLY A 34 -14.62 -28.70 -1.73
N SER A 35 -15.06 -27.78 -0.87
CA SER A 35 -15.68 -26.50 -1.29
C SER A 35 -14.69 -25.36 -1.59
N LEU A 36 -13.42 -25.46 -1.20
CA LEU A 36 -12.43 -24.36 -1.34
C LEU A 36 -11.07 -24.88 -1.82
N THR A 37 -10.48 -24.22 -2.81
CA THR A 37 -9.12 -24.49 -3.27
C THR A 37 -8.08 -24.01 -2.25
N ALA A 38 -6.86 -24.55 -2.32
CA ALA A 38 -5.74 -24.14 -1.46
C ALA A 38 -5.43 -22.62 -1.60
N THR A 39 -5.57 -22.08 -2.81
CA THR A 39 -5.36 -20.66 -3.10
C THR A 39 -6.43 -19.79 -2.44
N GLU A 40 -7.71 -20.16 -2.54
CA GLU A 40 -8.82 -19.41 -1.92
C GLU A 40 -8.68 -19.40 -0.39
N ARG A 41 -8.28 -20.51 0.22
CA ARG A 41 -7.99 -20.60 1.66
C ARG A 41 -6.87 -19.67 2.07
N ALA A 42 -5.75 -19.71 1.36
CA ALA A 42 -4.61 -18.86 1.68
C ALA A 42 -4.99 -17.38 1.55
N MET A 43 -5.77 -17.01 0.53
CA MET A 43 -6.32 -15.65 0.42
C MET A 43 -7.19 -15.28 1.63
N ILE A 44 -8.08 -16.16 2.10
CA ILE A 44 -8.90 -15.90 3.30
C ILE A 44 -8.02 -15.67 4.55
N HIS A 45 -6.99 -16.51 4.76
CA HIS A 45 -6.04 -16.30 5.85
C HIS A 45 -5.26 -14.98 5.71
N ASN A 46 -4.83 -14.65 4.49
CA ASN A 46 -4.10 -13.42 4.20
C ASN A 46 -4.96 -12.18 4.50
N VAL A 47 -6.25 -12.20 4.19
CA VAL A 47 -7.17 -11.10 4.55
C VAL A 47 -7.26 -10.91 6.07
N VAL A 48 -7.27 -11.99 6.84
CA VAL A 48 -7.27 -11.92 8.31
C VAL A 48 -5.98 -11.30 8.84
N ASP A 49 -4.84 -11.73 8.27
CA ASP A 49 -3.50 -11.29 8.69
C ASP A 49 -3.15 -9.88 8.18
N PHE A 50 -3.70 -9.45 7.04
CA PHE A 50 -3.50 -8.13 6.42
C PHE A 50 -3.85 -6.97 7.34
N ARG A 51 -4.81 -7.18 8.26
CA ARG A 51 -5.15 -6.19 9.30
C ARG A 51 -3.98 -5.89 10.24
N GLY A 52 -3.03 -6.80 10.39
CA GLY A 52 -1.81 -6.65 11.19
C GLY A 52 -0.58 -6.20 10.41
N VAL A 53 -0.65 -6.15 9.07
CA VAL A 53 0.46 -5.75 8.20
C VAL A 53 0.65 -4.24 8.26
N LYS A 54 1.90 -3.81 8.37
CA LYS A 54 2.27 -2.41 8.33
C LYS A 54 2.72 -2.02 6.93
N VAL A 55 2.59 -0.74 6.60
CA VAL A 55 3.01 -0.20 5.31
C VAL A 55 4.47 -0.51 5.01
N ARG A 56 5.36 -0.39 6.01
CA ARG A 56 6.79 -0.70 5.85
C ARG A 56 7.08 -2.13 5.36
N ASP A 57 6.17 -3.08 5.59
CA ASP A 57 6.34 -4.49 5.21
C ASP A 57 5.98 -4.73 3.74
N VAL A 58 5.36 -3.74 3.07
CA VAL A 58 4.83 -3.87 1.69
C VAL A 58 5.36 -2.76 0.76
N MET A 59 5.79 -1.62 1.30
CA MET A 59 6.22 -0.46 0.52
C MET A 59 7.46 -0.74 -0.34
N LEU A 60 7.59 0.02 -1.43
CA LEU A 60 8.83 0.16 -2.18
C LEU A 60 9.75 1.15 -1.45
N PRO A 61 10.93 0.74 -0.96
CA PRO A 61 11.84 1.63 -0.22
C PRO A 61 12.34 2.80 -1.08
N SER A 62 12.58 3.96 -0.46
CA SER A 62 12.98 5.21 -1.13
C SER A 62 14.18 5.06 -2.07
N ALA A 63 15.16 4.24 -1.70
CA ALA A 63 16.34 3.95 -2.52
C ALA A 63 16.02 3.30 -3.89
N LYS A 64 14.83 2.73 -4.05
CA LYS A 64 14.34 2.11 -5.29
C LYS A 64 13.27 2.93 -5.99
N VAL A 65 12.86 4.07 -5.43
CA VAL A 65 11.79 4.88 -5.99
C VAL A 65 12.32 5.70 -7.16
N VAL A 66 11.70 5.51 -8.32
CA VAL A 66 11.85 6.42 -9.46
C VAL A 66 10.97 7.65 -9.22
N ALA A 67 11.57 8.84 -9.17
CA ALA A 67 10.89 10.09 -8.83
C ALA A 67 11.43 11.25 -9.66
N LEU A 68 10.61 12.30 -9.80
CA LEU A 68 10.99 13.57 -10.44
C LEU A 68 11.32 14.63 -9.39
N PRO A 69 12.32 15.50 -9.62
CA PRO A 69 12.47 16.73 -8.85
C PRO A 69 11.39 17.76 -9.26
N PRO A 70 10.98 18.68 -8.37
CA PRO A 70 9.96 19.69 -8.68
C PRO A 70 10.30 20.62 -9.86
N GLY A 71 11.60 20.79 -10.14
CA GLY A 71 12.10 21.63 -11.23
C GLY A 71 12.27 20.91 -12.57
N ALA A 72 11.88 19.63 -12.67
CA ALA A 72 11.94 18.90 -13.93
C ALA A 72 11.00 19.53 -14.99
N SER A 73 11.36 19.33 -16.24
CA SER A 73 10.55 19.66 -17.41
C SER A 73 9.53 18.56 -17.72
N THR A 74 8.52 18.90 -18.51
CA THR A 74 7.55 17.92 -19.05
C THR A 74 8.23 16.86 -19.91
N ARG A 75 9.29 17.25 -20.64
CA ARG A 75 10.10 16.33 -21.44
C ARG A 75 10.81 15.29 -20.57
N GLU A 76 11.48 15.71 -19.51
CA GLU A 76 12.15 14.80 -18.57
C GLU A 76 11.14 13.84 -17.92
N ALA A 77 9.93 14.30 -17.61
CA ALA A 77 8.87 13.43 -17.09
C ALA A 77 8.46 12.34 -18.10
N VAL A 78 8.30 12.69 -19.38
CA VAL A 78 7.97 11.75 -20.45
C VAL A 78 9.12 10.76 -20.70
N GLU A 79 10.36 11.23 -20.73
CA GLU A 79 11.55 10.38 -20.92
C GLU A 79 11.75 9.41 -19.74
N LEU A 80 11.54 9.88 -18.51
CA LEU A 80 11.59 9.03 -17.33
C LEU A 80 10.48 7.98 -17.33
N SER A 81 9.27 8.37 -17.75
CA SER A 81 8.16 7.43 -17.91
C SER A 81 8.46 6.36 -18.95
N ALA A 82 8.97 6.73 -20.12
CA ALA A 82 9.30 5.80 -21.18
C ALA A 82 10.41 4.81 -20.79
N SER A 83 11.43 5.27 -20.05
CA SER A 83 12.56 4.43 -19.63
C SER A 83 12.24 3.54 -18.43
N SER A 84 11.39 4.00 -17.50
CA SER A 84 11.00 3.22 -16.32
C SER A 84 9.75 2.35 -16.53
N GLY A 85 8.96 2.62 -17.56
CA GLY A 85 7.66 1.98 -17.79
C GLY A 85 6.56 2.46 -16.84
N LEU A 86 6.77 3.55 -16.11
CA LEU A 86 5.83 4.11 -15.13
C LEU A 86 5.07 5.29 -15.71
N ASP A 87 3.74 5.27 -15.62
CA ASP A 87 2.87 6.37 -16.03
C ASP A 87 2.69 7.43 -14.91
N ARG A 88 2.84 7.00 -13.66
CA ARG A 88 2.69 7.82 -12.45
C ARG A 88 4.03 8.00 -11.76
N LEU A 89 4.50 9.23 -11.73
CA LEU A 89 5.79 9.59 -11.18
C LEU A 89 5.62 10.47 -9.94
N PRO A 90 6.06 10.01 -8.74
CA PRO A 90 6.07 10.86 -7.57
C PRO A 90 7.06 12.01 -7.77
N VAL A 91 6.70 13.19 -7.28
CA VAL A 91 7.58 14.36 -7.26
C VAL A 91 8.16 14.50 -5.86
N ILE A 92 9.47 14.36 -5.72
CA ILE A 92 10.17 14.39 -4.44
C ILE A 92 11.20 15.52 -4.47
N THR A 93 11.20 16.38 -3.45
CA THR A 93 12.20 17.46 -3.33
C THR A 93 13.59 16.90 -3.04
N SER A 94 14.64 17.70 -3.24
CA SER A 94 16.01 17.34 -2.83
C SER A 94 16.14 17.05 -1.33
N GLY A 95 15.28 17.66 -0.50
CA GLY A 95 15.16 17.38 0.93
C GLY A 95 14.36 16.11 1.27
N GLY A 96 14.00 15.30 0.26
CA GLY A 96 13.24 14.07 0.44
C GLY A 96 11.80 14.31 0.88
N GLN A 97 11.17 15.42 0.49
CA GLN A 97 9.76 15.69 0.82
C GLN A 97 8.87 15.39 -0.39
N PRO A 98 7.74 14.68 -0.23
CA PRO A 98 6.81 14.45 -1.32
C PRO A 98 6.05 15.73 -1.68
N ALA A 99 6.35 16.30 -2.85
CA ALA A 99 5.72 17.51 -3.38
C ALA A 99 4.43 17.20 -4.15
N GLY A 100 4.29 15.98 -4.69
CA GLY A 100 3.07 15.58 -5.39
C GLY A 100 3.24 14.33 -6.24
N LEU A 101 2.32 14.17 -7.18
CA LEU A 101 2.26 13.06 -8.12
C LEU A 101 1.93 13.60 -9.51
N ILE A 102 2.61 13.09 -10.52
CA ILE A 102 2.37 13.42 -11.93
C ILE A 102 1.85 12.17 -12.63
N ASN A 103 0.80 12.36 -13.43
CA ASN A 103 0.36 11.38 -14.42
C ASN A 103 0.88 11.86 -15.78
N VAL A 104 1.79 11.10 -16.39
CA VAL A 104 2.41 11.48 -17.67
C VAL A 104 1.39 11.51 -18.81
N LEU A 105 0.29 10.75 -18.70
CA LEU A 105 -0.82 10.83 -19.66
C LEU A 105 -1.45 12.23 -19.67
N ASP A 106 -1.51 12.95 -18.55
CA ASP A 106 -2.05 14.31 -18.50
C ASP A 106 -1.18 15.27 -19.33
N ILE A 107 0.14 15.03 -19.39
CA ILE A 107 1.08 15.81 -20.20
C ILE A 107 0.91 15.48 -21.68
N LEU A 108 0.84 14.18 -22.02
CA LEU A 108 0.71 13.71 -23.41
C LEU A 108 -0.61 14.12 -24.06
N LEU A 109 -1.68 14.26 -23.26
CA LEU A 109 -3.00 14.65 -23.74
C LEU A 109 -3.22 16.18 -23.76
N ASP A 110 -2.30 16.99 -23.21
CA ASP A 110 -2.44 18.45 -23.25
C ASP A 110 -2.03 19.02 -24.61
N GLN A 111 -3.04 19.40 -25.41
CA GLN A 111 -2.87 19.99 -26.73
C GLN A 111 -2.20 21.38 -26.70
N ASN A 112 -2.06 22.00 -25.52
CA ASN A 112 -1.41 23.31 -25.37
C ASN A 112 0.13 23.22 -25.16
N GLY A 113 0.67 22.00 -25.00
CA GLY A 113 2.09 21.62 -25.19
C GLY A 113 3.21 22.33 -24.40
N SER A 114 2.93 23.42 -23.68
CA SER A 114 3.98 24.35 -23.19
C SER A 114 3.82 24.75 -21.73
N LYS A 115 2.91 24.12 -20.97
CA LYS A 115 2.76 24.42 -19.55
C LYS A 115 3.94 23.85 -18.75
N PRO A 116 4.47 24.59 -17.75
CA PRO A 116 5.46 24.05 -16.83
C PRO A 116 4.97 22.78 -16.13
N LEU A 117 5.90 21.88 -15.78
CA LEU A 117 5.60 20.63 -15.09
C LEU A 117 4.77 20.85 -13.81
N ALA A 118 5.03 21.95 -13.11
CA ALA A 118 4.32 22.36 -11.89
C ALA A 118 2.79 22.37 -12.04
N ASN A 119 2.28 22.67 -13.24
CA ASN A 119 0.84 22.72 -13.50
C ASN A 119 0.18 21.32 -13.57
N TYR A 120 0.99 20.28 -13.74
CA TYR A 120 0.56 18.88 -13.76
C TYR A 120 0.76 18.19 -12.41
N ILE A 121 1.42 18.84 -11.44
CA ILE A 121 1.63 18.27 -10.11
C ILE A 121 0.30 18.24 -9.37
N ARG A 122 -0.18 17.03 -9.08
CA ARG A 122 -1.37 16.79 -8.27
C ARG A 122 -0.98 16.38 -6.85
N ARG A 123 -1.92 16.53 -5.92
CA ARG A 123 -1.74 16.08 -4.54
C ARG A 123 -1.46 14.58 -4.49
N ILE A 124 -0.47 14.18 -3.70
CA ILE A 124 -0.18 12.79 -3.34
C ILE A 124 -0.74 12.47 -1.96
N VAL A 125 -1.22 11.25 -1.74
CA VAL A 125 -1.57 10.78 -0.39
C VAL A 125 -0.29 10.54 0.38
N THR A 126 -0.23 10.96 1.65
CA THR A 126 0.87 10.63 2.55
C THR A 126 0.39 9.74 3.68
N THR A 127 1.14 8.69 3.99
CA THR A 127 0.90 7.78 5.12
C THR A 127 2.15 7.62 5.98
N ASN A 128 2.03 6.94 7.12
CA ASN A 128 3.15 6.61 7.99
C ASN A 128 3.56 5.14 7.80
N GLU A 129 4.87 4.86 7.88
CA GLU A 129 5.41 3.50 7.74
C GLU A 129 4.84 2.47 8.74
N GLU A 130 4.39 2.94 9.92
CA GLU A 130 3.77 2.11 10.96
C GLU A 130 2.24 2.00 10.82
N GLU A 131 1.62 2.69 9.85
CA GLU A 131 0.19 2.60 9.60
C GLU A 131 -0.18 1.22 9.07
N SER A 132 -1.41 0.79 9.34
CA SER A 132 -1.93 -0.48 8.83
C SER A 132 -2.13 -0.39 7.31
N ALA A 133 -1.63 -1.41 6.59
CA ALA A 133 -1.82 -1.57 5.15
C ALA A 133 -3.30 -1.46 4.75
N TYR A 134 -4.20 -2.05 5.55
CA TYR A 134 -5.65 -1.94 5.36
C TYR A 134 -6.18 -0.50 5.42
N ARG A 135 -5.66 0.32 6.34
CA ARG A 135 -6.07 1.74 6.42
C ARG A 135 -5.57 2.51 5.20
N VAL A 136 -4.38 2.21 4.70
CA VAL A 136 -3.85 2.84 3.50
C VAL A 136 -4.68 2.48 2.26
N VAL A 137 -5.13 1.23 2.13
CA VAL A 137 -6.11 0.84 1.09
C VAL A 137 -7.35 1.75 1.16
N GLN A 138 -7.90 1.97 2.36
CA GLN A 138 -9.06 2.83 2.53
C GLN A 138 -8.78 4.30 2.16
N GLN A 139 -7.63 4.84 2.55
CA GLN A 139 -7.20 6.21 2.23
C GLN A 139 -7.06 6.40 0.72
N LEU A 140 -6.35 5.49 0.04
CA LEU A 140 -6.15 5.50 -1.40
C LEU A 140 -7.48 5.44 -2.15
N ARG A 141 -8.37 4.52 -1.77
CA ARG A 141 -9.72 4.42 -2.34
C ARG A 141 -10.55 5.68 -2.14
N ALA A 142 -10.55 6.25 -0.94
CA ALA A 142 -11.29 7.48 -0.64
C ALA A 142 -10.76 8.68 -1.44
N ALA A 143 -9.43 8.75 -1.63
CA ALA A 143 -8.79 9.78 -2.42
C ALA A 143 -8.91 9.56 -3.94
N ARG A 144 -9.38 8.38 -4.39
CA ARG A 144 -9.34 7.93 -5.79
C ARG A 144 -7.93 8.00 -6.39
N LEU A 145 -6.93 7.69 -5.57
CA LEU A 145 -5.52 7.66 -5.95
C LEU A 145 -4.97 6.25 -5.72
N GLY A 146 -4.04 5.81 -6.57
CA GLY A 146 -3.46 4.46 -6.48
C GLY A 146 -2.13 4.40 -5.73
N LEU A 147 -1.54 5.55 -5.37
CA LEU A 147 -0.19 5.64 -4.81
C LEU A 147 -0.17 6.58 -3.61
N ALA A 148 0.54 6.18 -2.56
CA ALA A 148 0.85 7.01 -1.40
C ALA A 148 2.37 7.11 -1.18
N ALA A 149 2.83 8.29 -0.78
CA ALA A 149 4.16 8.49 -0.22
C ALA A 149 4.16 8.06 1.26
N VAL A 150 5.18 7.32 1.65
CA VAL A 150 5.36 6.79 2.99
C VAL A 150 6.40 7.64 3.72
N LEU A 151 6.03 8.10 4.92
CA LEU A 151 6.88 8.94 5.76
C LEU A 151 7.17 8.25 7.10
N ASP A 152 8.34 8.52 7.68
CA ASP A 152 8.64 8.17 9.06
C ASP A 152 7.92 9.14 10.04
N ARG A 153 8.20 8.97 11.34
CA ARG A 153 7.66 9.87 12.39
C ARG A 153 8.21 11.30 12.33
N ARG A 154 9.38 11.48 11.72
CA ARG A 154 10.07 12.76 11.54
C ARG A 154 9.75 13.43 10.20
N LYS A 155 8.80 12.87 9.44
CA LYS A 155 8.40 13.33 8.09
C LYS A 155 9.48 13.14 7.02
N ASN A 156 10.44 12.26 7.23
CA ASN A 156 11.38 11.86 6.17
C ASN A 156 10.69 10.87 5.24
N PHE A 157 10.98 10.94 3.95
CA PHE A 157 10.47 10.02 2.95
C PHE A 157 11.14 8.65 3.04
N CYS A 158 10.34 7.63 3.31
CA CYS A 158 10.77 6.24 3.42
C CYS A 158 10.56 5.44 2.14
N GLY A 159 9.67 5.89 1.26
CA GLY A 159 9.30 5.15 0.05
C GLY A 159 7.88 5.43 -0.44
N ILE A 160 7.38 4.58 -1.31
CA ILE A 160 6.00 4.64 -1.81
C ILE A 160 5.29 3.32 -1.61
N VAL A 161 3.97 3.35 -1.57
CA VAL A 161 3.13 2.14 -1.60
C VAL A 161 1.99 2.35 -2.58
N THR A 162 1.73 1.32 -3.39
CA THR A 162 0.64 1.33 -4.36
C THR A 162 -0.50 0.41 -3.93
N ILE A 163 -1.71 0.64 -4.46
CA ILE A 163 -2.84 -0.27 -4.23
C ILE A 163 -2.55 -1.65 -4.82
N GLU A 164 -1.81 -1.70 -5.93
CA GLU A 164 -1.37 -2.91 -6.60
C GLU A 164 -0.41 -3.72 -5.71
N ASP A 165 0.53 -3.07 -5.01
CA ASP A 165 1.43 -3.75 -4.07
C ASP A 165 0.68 -4.30 -2.85
N LEU A 166 -0.27 -3.52 -2.32
CA LEU A 166 -1.12 -3.91 -1.21
C LEU A 166 -2.00 -5.13 -1.56
N VAL A 167 -2.56 -5.15 -2.77
CA VAL A 167 -3.33 -6.29 -3.29
C VAL A 167 -2.41 -7.48 -3.60
N ARG A 168 -1.24 -7.25 -4.20
CA ARG A 168 -0.26 -8.30 -4.46
C ARG A 168 0.14 -9.01 -3.18
N TRP A 169 0.35 -8.28 -2.08
CA TRP A 169 0.63 -8.89 -0.78
C TRP A 169 -0.48 -9.87 -0.34
N LEU A 170 -1.76 -9.54 -0.56
CA LEU A 170 -2.88 -10.42 -0.24
C LEU A 170 -2.88 -11.72 -1.05
N VAL A 171 -2.39 -11.67 -2.29
CA VAL A 171 -2.37 -12.79 -3.21
C VAL A 171 -1.10 -13.64 -3.05
N SER A 172 0.06 -13.03 -2.77
CA SER A 172 1.37 -13.69 -2.83
C SER A 172 1.80 -14.43 -1.55
N SER A 173 1.18 -14.21 -0.39
CA SER A 173 1.64 -14.86 0.86
C SER A 173 1.25 -16.35 0.99
N SER A 174 0.77 -16.97 -0.09
CA SER A 174 0.58 -18.43 -0.23
C SER A 174 1.79 -19.16 -0.85
N GLU A 175 2.62 -18.49 -1.65
CA GLU A 175 3.69 -19.17 -2.43
C GLU A 175 5.04 -19.24 -1.70
N THR A 176 5.32 -18.37 -0.74
CA THR A 176 6.66 -18.27 -0.11
C THR A 176 6.81 -19.07 1.20
N ARG A 177 5.83 -19.88 1.60
CA ARG A 177 5.93 -20.74 2.80
C ARG A 177 6.11 -22.23 2.50
N ALA A 178 6.26 -22.62 1.24
CA ALA A 178 6.38 -24.01 0.81
C ALA A 178 7.82 -24.43 0.39
N ILE A 179 8.85 -23.67 0.75
CA ILE A 179 10.25 -24.03 0.49
C ILE A 179 11.09 -23.77 1.74
#